data_AF-A0A7S4MET2-F1
#
_entry.id   AF-A0A7S4MET2-F1
#
_cell.length_a   1.000
_cell.length_b   1.000
_cell.length_c   1.000
_cell.angle_alpha   90.00
_cell.angle_beta   90.00
_cell.angle_gamma   90.00
#
_symmetry.space_group_name_H-M   'P 1'
#
loop_
_entity.id
_entity.type
_entity.pdbx_description
1 polymer ?
#
loop_
_entity_poly.entity_id
_entity_poly.type
_entity_poly.pdbx_seq_one_letter_code
_entity_poly.pdbx_strand_id
1 'polypeptide(L)'
;KALMKQLEQQKKFESTLSADWKHIYDLSEDIDDNLSILTVRPKQFAEQLALYEFQLYSQIRSSELVGQQWGSNNKKRNMTAGNVVAYTDHYNQMTNWCIYQILNLPSAIDRGKAIEQLIHIMVLSFHINNFLATFEIFFALNSAPIYRLCESWERVPVFHIRAFWLFSHMTLRSCKLYRNELEYIEPPTIPYLGTFLTDLTFIEDGNATRTKTGEINFHFKCAKVHQ
;
A
#
# COMPACT_ATOMS: atom_id res chain seq x y z
N LYS A 1 -1.73 6.55 -28.67
CA LYS A 1 -0.81 5.41 -28.95
C LYS A 1 -0.09 4.90 -27.71
N ALA A 2 0.55 5.73 -26.88
CA ALA A 2 1.16 5.29 -25.61
C ALA A 2 0.13 4.81 -24.57
N LEU A 3 -0.97 5.56 -24.40
CA LEU A 3 -2.07 5.22 -23.48
C LEU A 3 -2.73 3.86 -23.82
N MET A 4 -3.00 3.59 -25.10
CA MET A 4 -3.57 2.30 -25.55
C MET A 4 -2.63 1.12 -25.26
N LYS A 5 -1.32 1.30 -25.48
CA LYS A 5 -0.31 0.27 -25.19
C LYS A 5 -0.18 0.01 -23.67
N GLN A 6 -0.45 1.02 -22.85
CA GLN A 6 -0.46 0.90 -21.39
C GLN A 6 -1.74 0.25 -20.88
N LEU A 7 -2.91 0.63 -21.39
CA LEU A 7 -4.18 -0.06 -21.13
C LEU A 7 -4.12 -1.53 -21.56
N GLU A 8 -3.43 -1.84 -22.66
CA GLU A 8 -3.16 -3.23 -23.06
C GLU A 8 -2.23 -3.96 -22.07
N GLN A 9 -1.21 -3.29 -21.52
CA GLN A 9 -0.33 -3.87 -20.50
C GLN A 9 -1.05 -4.10 -19.19
N GLN A 10 -1.91 -3.17 -18.78
CA GLN A 10 -2.75 -3.27 -17.59
C GLN A 10 -3.82 -4.37 -17.76
N LYS A 11 -4.55 -4.38 -18.87
CA LYS A 11 -5.50 -5.46 -19.18
C LYS A 11 -4.81 -6.81 -19.29
N LYS A 12 -3.57 -6.86 -19.79
CA LYS A 12 -2.77 -8.09 -19.81
C LYS A 12 -2.30 -8.50 -18.41
N PHE A 13 -1.93 -7.55 -17.56
CA PHE A 13 -1.61 -7.76 -16.15
C PHE A 13 -2.82 -8.33 -15.40
N GLU A 14 -3.98 -7.68 -15.50
CA GLU A 14 -5.24 -8.10 -14.90
C GLU A 14 -5.75 -9.43 -15.48
N SER A 15 -5.60 -9.65 -16.80
CA SER A 15 -5.93 -10.92 -17.45
C SER A 15 -5.07 -12.08 -16.96
N THR A 16 -3.77 -11.84 -16.77
CA THR A 16 -2.81 -12.83 -16.24
C THR A 16 -3.12 -13.13 -14.77
N LEU A 17 -3.37 -12.10 -13.96
CA LEU A 17 -3.82 -12.25 -12.57
C LEU A 17 -5.20 -12.96 -12.48
N SER A 18 -6.16 -12.61 -13.33
CA SER A 18 -7.51 -13.20 -13.26
C SER A 18 -7.53 -14.68 -13.67
N ALA A 19 -6.79 -15.06 -14.72
CA ALA A 19 -6.76 -16.44 -15.20
C ALA A 19 -6.08 -17.38 -14.20
N ASP A 20 -4.97 -16.92 -13.61
CA ASP A 20 -4.16 -17.76 -12.74
C ASP A 20 -4.64 -17.76 -11.28
N TRP A 21 -5.47 -16.81 -10.82
CA TRP A 21 -5.90 -16.74 -9.41
C TRP A 21 -7.34 -17.24 -9.16
N LYS A 22 -8.09 -17.60 -10.21
CA LYS A 22 -9.48 -18.10 -10.06
C LYS A 22 -9.62 -19.33 -9.15
N HIS A 23 -8.63 -20.23 -9.15
CA HIS A 23 -8.66 -21.46 -8.35
C HIS A 23 -8.32 -21.24 -6.87
N ILE A 24 -7.85 -20.06 -6.52
CA ILE A 24 -7.35 -19.74 -5.18
C ILE A 24 -8.47 -19.22 -4.27
N TYR A 25 -9.59 -18.77 -4.84
CA TYR A 25 -10.78 -18.32 -4.11
C TYR A 25 -11.50 -19.44 -3.33
N ASP A 26 -11.21 -20.72 -3.62
CA ASP A 26 -11.98 -21.89 -3.16
C ASP A 26 -11.31 -22.73 -2.05
N LEU A 27 -10.37 -22.19 -1.27
CA LEU A 27 -9.71 -22.96 -0.20
C LEU A 27 -10.50 -22.97 1.14
N SER A 28 -10.98 -24.18 1.47
CA SER A 28 -11.60 -24.76 2.68
C SER A 28 -12.34 -23.87 3.70
N GLU A 29 -13.55 -24.31 4.06
CA GLU A 29 -14.50 -23.67 4.99
C GLU A 29 -14.16 -23.82 6.48
N ASP A 30 -13.16 -24.63 6.84
CA ASP A 30 -12.85 -24.93 8.24
C ASP A 30 -12.19 -23.74 8.95
N ILE A 31 -12.77 -23.33 10.09
CA ILE A 31 -12.28 -22.24 10.93
C ILE A 31 -11.29 -22.82 11.94
N ASP A 32 -10.01 -22.47 11.81
CA ASP A 32 -9.00 -22.71 12.84
C ASP A 32 -9.08 -21.57 13.87
N ASP A 33 -9.37 -21.91 15.13
CA ASP A 33 -9.44 -20.95 16.25
C ASP A 33 -8.06 -20.33 16.57
N ASN A 34 -6.96 -20.90 16.06
CA ASN A 34 -5.62 -20.38 16.26
C ASN A 34 -5.17 -19.50 15.08
N LEU A 35 -5.47 -18.21 15.18
CA LEU A 35 -5.15 -17.23 14.13
C LEU A 35 -3.62 -17.09 13.94
N SER A 36 -3.10 -17.69 12.87
CA SER A 36 -1.70 -17.60 12.45
C SER A 36 -1.61 -17.18 10.99
N ILE A 37 -0.53 -16.49 10.60
CA ILE A 37 -0.27 -16.15 9.20
C ILE A 37 -0.23 -17.39 8.28
N LEU A 38 0.08 -18.56 8.85
CA LEU A 38 0.16 -19.82 8.11
C LEU A 38 -1.21 -20.46 7.85
N THR A 39 -2.21 -20.14 8.66
CA THR A 39 -3.54 -20.79 8.65
C THR A 39 -4.67 -19.83 8.28
N VAL A 40 -4.41 -18.51 8.32
CA VAL A 40 -5.42 -17.51 8.02
C VAL A 40 -5.88 -17.58 6.56
N ARG A 41 -7.18 -17.37 6.35
CA ARG A 41 -7.78 -17.31 5.01
C ARG A 41 -7.42 -15.98 4.34
N PRO A 42 -6.65 -15.97 3.24
CA PRO A 42 -6.12 -14.73 2.65
C PRO A 42 -7.19 -13.73 2.24
N LYS A 43 -8.29 -14.21 1.67
CA LYS A 43 -9.43 -13.38 1.26
C LYS A 43 -10.06 -12.67 2.44
N GLN A 44 -10.36 -13.40 3.51
CA GLN A 44 -10.95 -12.80 4.70
C GLN A 44 -9.99 -11.84 5.38
N PHE A 45 -8.69 -12.17 5.42
CA PHE A 45 -7.70 -11.25 5.94
C PHE A 45 -7.68 -9.94 5.13
N ALA A 46 -7.64 -10.02 3.80
CA ALA A 46 -7.67 -8.85 2.93
C ALA A 46 -8.95 -8.02 3.10
N GLU A 47 -10.13 -8.66 3.18
CA GLU A 47 -11.41 -7.99 3.38
C GLU A 47 -11.50 -7.29 4.76
N GLN A 48 -11.10 -7.97 5.83
CA GLN A 48 -11.11 -7.39 7.19
C GLN A 48 -10.10 -6.26 7.31
N LEU A 49 -8.91 -6.42 6.72
CA LEU A 49 -7.91 -5.37 6.66
C LEU A 49 -8.42 -4.15 5.90
N ALA A 50 -9.08 -4.35 4.75
CA ALA A 50 -9.70 -3.28 3.98
C ALA A 50 -10.79 -2.53 4.78
N LEU A 51 -11.64 -3.24 5.52
CA LEU A 51 -12.66 -2.59 6.37
C LEU A 51 -12.02 -1.69 7.43
N TYR A 52 -10.97 -2.18 8.11
CA TYR A 52 -10.26 -1.42 9.12
C TYR A 52 -9.52 -0.22 8.53
N GLU A 53 -8.80 -0.41 7.44
CA GLU A 53 -8.04 0.65 6.77
C GLU A 53 -8.95 1.71 6.17
N PHE A 54 -10.11 1.31 5.64
CA PHE A 54 -11.13 2.25 5.19
C PHE A 54 -11.68 3.09 6.34
N GLN A 55 -11.88 2.49 7.53
CA GLN A 55 -12.28 3.24 8.72
C GLN A 55 -11.24 4.29 9.11
N LEU A 56 -9.95 3.99 9.00
CA LEU A 56 -8.89 4.99 9.25
C LEU A 56 -8.88 6.06 8.15
N TYR A 57 -8.93 5.65 6.88
CA TYR A 57 -8.89 6.56 5.72
C TYR A 57 -10.05 7.55 5.73
N SER A 58 -11.28 7.07 5.97
CA SER A 58 -12.50 7.88 5.93
C SER A 58 -12.59 8.97 7.00
N GLN A 59 -11.72 8.92 8.03
CA GLN A 59 -11.66 9.94 9.07
C GLN A 59 -10.75 11.13 8.72
N ILE A 60 -9.88 10.98 7.71
CA ILE A 60 -8.91 12.00 7.33
C ILE A 60 -9.62 13.23 6.78
N ARG A 61 -9.32 14.39 7.37
CA ARG A 61 -9.84 15.68 6.92
C ARG A 61 -8.81 16.43 6.10
N SER A 62 -9.27 17.16 5.08
CA SER A 62 -8.40 17.99 4.24
C SER A 62 -7.58 19.01 5.05
N SER A 63 -8.11 19.49 6.19
CA SER A 63 -7.39 20.41 7.09
C SER A 63 -6.10 19.81 7.66
N GLU A 64 -6.04 18.50 7.82
CA GLU A 64 -4.87 17.76 8.32
C GLU A 64 -3.74 17.69 7.29
N LEU A 65 -4.08 17.88 6.01
CA LEU A 65 -3.18 17.79 4.86
C LEU A 65 -2.56 19.15 4.46
N VAL A 66 -2.84 20.22 5.19
CA VAL A 66 -2.32 21.56 4.90
C VAL A 66 -1.10 21.88 5.78
N GLY A 67 -0.05 22.45 5.20
CA GLY A 67 1.09 22.97 5.97
C GLY A 67 1.92 21.90 6.68
N GLN A 68 2.02 20.69 6.12
CA GLN A 68 2.83 19.59 6.66
C GLN A 68 2.53 19.24 8.12
N GLN A 69 1.27 19.38 8.56
CA GLN A 69 0.88 19.15 9.94
C GLN A 69 1.16 17.71 10.43
N TRP A 70 1.21 16.73 9.53
CA TRP A 70 1.55 15.33 9.81
C TRP A 70 3.05 15.08 10.03
N GLY A 71 3.92 16.02 9.65
CA GLY A 71 5.37 15.85 9.68
C GLY A 71 5.90 15.53 11.07
N SER A 72 6.91 14.64 11.15
CA SER A 72 7.54 14.24 12.42
C SER A 72 8.14 15.40 13.21
N ASN A 73 8.51 16.48 12.54
CA ASN A 73 9.04 17.70 13.16
C ASN A 73 7.95 18.51 13.90
N ASN A 74 6.67 18.28 13.62
CA ASN A 74 5.57 18.94 14.30
C ASN A 74 5.23 18.19 15.61
N LYS A 75 5.63 18.77 16.76
CA LYS A 75 5.33 18.22 18.10
C LYS A 75 3.82 18.10 18.39
N LYS A 76 2.98 18.83 17.66
CA LYS A 76 1.52 18.79 17.80
C LYS A 76 0.84 17.95 16.71
N ARG A 77 1.59 17.17 15.92
CA ARG A 77 1.03 16.40 14.79
C ARG A 77 -0.16 15.52 15.17
N ASN A 78 -0.15 14.93 16.36
CA ASN A 78 -1.25 14.10 16.85
C ASN A 78 -2.53 14.90 17.14
N MET A 79 -2.42 16.19 17.42
CA MET A 79 -3.56 17.09 17.62
C MET A 79 -4.03 17.73 16.32
N THR A 80 -3.09 18.05 15.42
CA THR A 80 -3.37 18.82 14.20
C THR A 80 -3.67 17.94 12.98
N ALA A 81 -3.09 16.73 12.93
CA ALA A 81 -3.22 15.77 11.84
C ALA A 81 -3.32 14.33 12.37
N GLY A 82 -4.11 14.15 13.44
CA GLY A 82 -4.20 12.88 14.18
C GLY A 82 -4.65 11.69 13.32
N ASN A 83 -5.54 11.89 12.36
CA ASN A 83 -6.03 10.80 11.49
C ASN A 83 -5.00 10.44 10.43
N VAL A 84 -4.31 11.43 9.84
CA VAL A 84 -3.20 11.17 8.91
C VAL A 84 -2.06 10.42 9.61
N VAL A 85 -1.76 10.80 10.85
CA VAL A 85 -0.77 10.12 11.68
C VAL A 85 -1.22 8.70 12.00
N ALA A 86 -2.46 8.48 12.44
CA ALA A 86 -2.99 7.15 12.73
C ALA A 86 -2.93 6.23 11.50
N TYR A 87 -3.30 6.74 10.31
CA TYR A 87 -3.23 6.01 9.05
C TYR A 87 -1.79 5.64 8.67
N THR A 88 -0.85 6.57 8.84
CA THR A 88 0.57 6.33 8.56
C THR A 88 1.21 5.38 9.58
N ASP A 89 0.81 5.49 10.85
CA ASP A 89 1.29 4.63 11.93
C ASP A 89 0.76 3.20 11.73
N HIS A 90 -0.49 3.02 11.28
CA HIS A 90 -1.01 1.71 10.86
C HIS A 90 -0.17 1.11 9.73
N TYR A 91 0.13 1.87 8.69
CA TYR A 91 0.99 1.42 7.59
C TYR A 91 2.34 0.89 8.07
N ASN A 92 2.99 1.63 8.97
CA ASN A 92 4.27 1.20 9.54
C ASN A 92 4.12 -0.03 10.42
N GLN A 93 3.05 -0.11 11.22
CA GLN A 93 2.77 -1.26 12.08
C GLN A 93 2.51 -2.53 11.26
N MET A 94 1.69 -2.44 10.21
CA MET A 94 1.34 -3.58 9.37
C MET A 94 2.53 -4.08 8.55
N THR A 95 3.35 -3.17 8.02
CA THR A 95 4.63 -3.50 7.37
C THR A 95 5.56 -4.26 8.33
N ASN A 96 5.74 -3.75 9.56
CA ASN A 96 6.59 -4.40 10.57
C ASN A 96 6.00 -5.71 11.07
N TRP A 97 4.67 -5.80 11.18
CA TRP A 97 3.97 -7.03 11.55
C TRP A 97 4.23 -8.12 10.52
N CYS A 98 4.13 -7.83 9.21
CA CYS A 98 4.46 -8.78 8.15
C CYS A 98 5.92 -9.29 8.27
N ILE A 99 6.88 -8.38 8.50
CA ILE A 99 8.28 -8.74 8.70
C ILE A 99 8.43 -9.66 9.91
N TYR A 100 7.80 -9.30 11.04
CA TYR A 100 7.84 -10.09 12.27
C TYR A 100 7.22 -11.47 12.08
N GLN A 101 6.05 -11.58 11.44
CA GLN A 101 5.38 -12.86 11.18
C GLN A 101 6.28 -13.83 10.42
N ILE A 102 7.07 -13.35 9.46
CA ILE A 102 8.04 -14.18 8.74
C ILE A 102 9.22 -14.51 9.64
N LEU A 103 9.88 -13.51 10.24
CA LEU A 103 11.13 -13.74 10.99
C LEU A 103 10.95 -14.56 12.26
N ASN A 104 9.75 -14.56 12.85
CA ASN A 104 9.45 -15.34 14.05
C ASN A 104 9.29 -16.85 13.78
N LEU A 105 9.22 -17.26 12.51
CA LEU A 105 9.10 -18.67 12.14
C LEU A 105 10.49 -19.36 12.09
N PRO A 106 10.64 -20.53 12.74
CA PRO A 106 11.95 -21.15 12.94
C PRO A 106 12.53 -21.72 11.64
N SER A 107 11.71 -22.35 10.81
CA SER A 107 12.16 -23.07 9.62
C SER A 107 12.06 -22.21 8.35
N ALA A 108 12.99 -22.41 7.40
CA ALA A 108 12.93 -21.76 6.09
C ALA A 108 11.67 -22.15 5.30
N ILE A 109 11.15 -23.36 5.54
CA ILE A 109 9.93 -23.87 4.92
C ILE A 109 8.72 -23.08 5.39
N ASP A 110 8.56 -22.88 6.70
CA ASP A 110 7.43 -22.14 7.25
C ASP A 110 7.52 -20.66 6.88
N ARG A 111 8.73 -20.09 6.86
CA ARG A 111 8.95 -18.73 6.34
C ARG A 111 8.53 -18.58 4.88
N GLY A 112 8.86 -19.56 4.03
CA GLY A 112 8.42 -19.58 2.64
C GLY A 112 6.90 -19.60 2.52
N LYS A 113 6.21 -20.42 3.32
CA LYS A 113 4.74 -20.45 3.37
C LYS A 113 4.14 -19.12 3.82
N ALA A 114 4.73 -18.46 4.82
CA ALA A 114 4.28 -17.14 5.27
C ALA A 114 4.47 -16.07 4.18
N ILE A 115 5.60 -16.09 3.46
CA ILE A 115 5.84 -15.21 2.30
C ILE A 115 4.78 -15.45 1.22
N GLU A 116 4.51 -16.72 0.88
CA GLU A 116 3.46 -17.09 -0.07
C GLU A 116 2.08 -16.55 0.34
N GLN A 117 1.67 -16.78 1.60
CA GLN A 117 0.41 -16.30 2.15
C GLN A 117 0.30 -14.76 2.07
N LEU A 118 1.38 -14.05 2.40
CA LEU A 118 1.41 -12.59 2.32
C LEU A 118 1.32 -12.09 0.86
N ILE A 119 2.03 -12.71 -0.09
CA ILE A 119 1.89 -12.37 -1.52
C ILE A 119 0.45 -12.55 -1.98
N HIS A 120 -0.21 -13.62 -1.52
CA HIS A 120 -1.59 -13.89 -1.85
C HIS A 120 -2.53 -12.83 -1.25
N ILE A 121 -2.39 -12.49 0.03
CA ILE A 121 -3.15 -11.38 0.66
C ILE A 121 -2.93 -10.07 -0.11
N MET A 122 -1.68 -9.75 -0.47
CA MET A 122 -1.34 -8.55 -1.24
C MET A 122 -2.07 -8.49 -2.58
N VAL A 123 -2.12 -9.60 -3.33
CA VAL A 123 -2.83 -9.68 -4.61
C VAL A 123 -4.35 -9.49 -4.41
N LEU A 124 -4.93 -10.11 -3.39
CA LEU A 124 -6.35 -9.94 -3.07
C LEU A 124 -6.68 -8.52 -2.64
N SER A 125 -5.84 -7.90 -1.81
CA SER A 125 -5.95 -6.49 -1.43
C SER A 125 -5.94 -5.58 -2.65
N PHE A 126 -5.06 -5.84 -3.62
CA PHE A 126 -5.05 -5.10 -4.87
C PHE A 126 -6.37 -5.29 -5.65
N HIS A 127 -6.89 -6.51 -5.73
CA HIS A 127 -8.15 -6.80 -6.43
C HIS A 127 -9.38 -6.11 -5.83
N ILE A 128 -9.36 -5.81 -4.53
CA ILE A 128 -10.42 -5.06 -3.84
C ILE A 128 -10.08 -3.57 -3.70
N ASN A 129 -9.17 -3.05 -4.53
CA ASN A 129 -8.75 -1.65 -4.58
C ASN A 129 -8.18 -1.12 -3.24
N ASN A 130 -7.64 -2.02 -2.41
CA ASN A 130 -6.92 -1.67 -1.21
C ASN A 130 -5.41 -1.54 -1.49
N PHE A 131 -5.01 -0.36 -1.93
CA PHE A 131 -3.60 -0.06 -2.24
C PHE A 131 -2.74 0.12 -1.00
N LEU A 132 -3.34 0.46 0.15
CA LEU A 132 -2.59 0.61 1.39
C LEU A 132 -1.99 -0.75 1.78
N ALA A 133 -2.82 -1.76 2.04
CA ALA A 133 -2.38 -3.12 2.34
C ALA A 133 -1.48 -3.73 1.26
N THR A 134 -1.79 -3.45 -0.02
CA THR A 134 -0.94 -3.91 -1.14
C THR A 134 0.50 -3.42 -0.98
N PHE A 135 0.68 -2.13 -0.67
CA PHE A 135 2.01 -1.55 -0.51
C PHE A 135 2.66 -1.93 0.81
N GLU A 136 1.93 -2.00 1.91
CA GLU A 136 2.46 -2.47 3.20
C GLU A 136 3.14 -3.83 3.07
N ILE A 137 2.44 -4.79 2.44
CA ILE A 137 2.97 -6.14 2.25
C ILE A 137 4.12 -6.13 1.24
N PHE A 138 3.97 -5.42 0.11
CA PHE A 138 5.04 -5.32 -0.88
C PHE A 138 6.34 -4.79 -0.26
N PHE A 139 6.27 -3.69 0.50
CA PHE A 139 7.43 -3.08 1.13
C PHE A 139 7.99 -3.93 2.28
N ALA A 140 7.15 -4.66 3.01
CA ALA A 140 7.61 -5.63 3.99
C ALA A 140 8.45 -6.74 3.34
N LEU A 141 7.95 -7.34 2.27
CA LEU A 141 8.64 -8.41 1.54
C LEU A 141 9.90 -7.92 0.81
N ASN A 142 9.87 -6.68 0.30
CA ASN A 142 11.02 -6.05 -0.35
C ASN A 142 12.04 -5.46 0.65
N SER A 143 11.76 -5.50 1.96
CA SER A 143 12.67 -5.00 2.97
C SER A 143 13.92 -5.88 3.08
N ALA A 144 15.07 -5.28 3.40
CA ALA A 144 16.34 -6.00 3.58
C ALA A 144 16.27 -7.25 4.48
N PRO A 145 15.52 -7.28 5.60
CA PRO A 145 15.39 -8.49 6.41
C PRO A 145 14.69 -9.66 5.74
N ILE A 146 13.74 -9.41 4.84
CA ILE A 146 13.00 -10.48 4.16
C ILE A 146 13.67 -10.83 2.84
N TYR A 147 14.09 -9.82 2.07
CA TYR A 147 14.70 -10.00 0.75
C TYR A 147 15.92 -10.94 0.77
N ARG A 148 16.72 -10.92 1.85
CA ARG A 148 17.93 -11.75 1.99
C ARG A 148 17.68 -13.22 2.33
N LEU A 149 16.44 -13.64 2.59
CA LEU A 149 16.11 -15.00 3.04
C LEU A 149 16.09 -16.00 1.88
N CYS A 150 17.22 -16.19 1.18
CA CYS A 150 17.29 -16.98 -0.05
C CYS A 150 16.62 -18.37 0.08
N GLU A 151 16.97 -19.13 1.13
CA GLU A 151 16.41 -20.47 1.36
C GLU A 151 14.89 -20.48 1.57
N SER A 152 14.32 -19.39 2.09
CA SER A 152 12.87 -19.25 2.29
C SER A 152 12.18 -18.86 0.99
N TRP A 153 12.77 -17.97 0.20
CA TRP A 153 12.29 -17.61 -1.14
C TRP A 153 12.30 -18.79 -2.11
N GLU A 154 13.25 -19.72 -2.00
CA GLU A 154 13.27 -20.97 -2.77
C GLU A 154 12.07 -21.88 -2.50
N ARG A 155 11.36 -21.70 -1.38
CA ARG A 155 10.16 -22.47 -1.03
C ARG A 155 8.88 -21.82 -1.53
N VAL A 156 8.94 -20.58 -2.03
CA VAL A 156 7.79 -19.87 -2.56
C VAL A 156 7.55 -20.34 -4.00
N PRO A 157 6.31 -20.73 -4.38
CA PRO A 157 6.03 -21.11 -5.76
C PRO A 157 6.39 -19.99 -6.75
N VAL A 158 7.01 -20.36 -7.87
CA VAL A 158 7.49 -19.42 -8.91
C VAL A 158 6.40 -18.46 -9.37
N PHE A 159 5.16 -18.92 -9.42
CA PHE A 159 4.00 -18.10 -9.75
C PHE A 159 3.81 -16.91 -8.79
N HIS A 160 3.84 -17.15 -7.47
CA HIS A 160 3.76 -16.11 -6.45
C HIS A 160 4.94 -15.14 -6.55
N ILE A 161 6.16 -15.65 -6.78
CA ILE A 161 7.36 -14.82 -6.99
C ILE A 161 7.16 -13.88 -8.18
N ARG A 162 6.63 -14.37 -9.31
CA ARG A 162 6.35 -13.54 -10.48
C ARG A 162 5.31 -12.47 -10.19
N ALA A 163 4.23 -12.81 -9.49
CA ALA A 163 3.21 -11.85 -9.08
C ALA A 163 3.84 -10.74 -8.22
N PHE A 164 4.60 -11.09 -7.19
CA PHE A 164 5.32 -10.14 -6.34
C PHE A 164 6.19 -9.17 -7.14
N TRP A 165 7.02 -9.68 -8.05
CA TRP A 165 7.88 -8.81 -8.86
C TRP A 165 7.12 -7.92 -9.82
N LEU A 166 5.92 -8.30 -10.24
CA LEU A 166 5.09 -7.46 -11.10
C LEU A 166 4.63 -6.20 -10.36
N PHE A 167 4.34 -6.30 -9.06
CA PHE A 167 4.02 -5.16 -8.20
C PHE A 167 5.19 -4.18 -8.01
N SER A 168 6.44 -4.60 -8.23
CA SER A 168 7.57 -3.65 -8.21
C SER A 168 7.37 -2.50 -9.19
N HIS A 169 6.69 -2.73 -10.32
CA HIS A 169 6.46 -1.71 -11.33
C HIS A 169 5.53 -0.60 -10.84
N MET A 170 4.63 -0.91 -9.88
CA MET A 170 3.72 0.06 -9.26
C MET A 170 4.44 1.08 -8.41
N THR A 171 5.63 0.75 -7.88
CA THR A 171 6.43 1.64 -7.02
C THR A 171 7.49 2.45 -7.77
N LEU A 172 7.78 2.08 -9.03
CA LEU A 172 8.77 2.78 -9.86
C LEU A 172 8.31 4.18 -10.28
N ARG A 173 9.30 5.05 -10.58
CA ARG A 173 9.10 6.40 -11.14
C ARG A 173 8.11 7.25 -10.32
N SER A 174 8.31 7.33 -9.00
CA SER A 174 7.40 8.02 -8.07
C SER A 174 5.96 7.47 -8.13
N CYS A 175 5.86 6.15 -8.19
CA CYS A 175 4.61 5.40 -8.26
C CYS A 175 3.70 5.83 -9.43
N LYS A 176 4.28 6.08 -10.62
CA LYS A 176 3.52 6.60 -11.77
C LYS A 176 2.36 5.69 -12.18
N LEU A 177 2.59 4.37 -12.19
CA LEU A 177 1.53 3.42 -12.55
C LEU A 177 0.39 3.44 -11.53
N TYR A 178 0.72 3.42 -10.23
CA TYR A 178 -0.27 3.57 -9.16
C TYR A 178 -1.08 4.87 -9.27
N ARG A 179 -0.41 6.00 -9.53
CA ARG A 179 -1.11 7.29 -9.73
C ARG A 179 -2.07 7.24 -10.91
N ASN A 180 -1.67 6.61 -12.01
CA ASN A 180 -2.53 6.41 -13.17
C ASN A 180 -3.73 5.52 -12.83
N GLU A 181 -3.54 4.43 -12.07
CA GLU A 181 -4.65 3.57 -11.64
C GLU A 181 -5.70 4.36 -10.87
N LEU A 182 -5.26 5.19 -9.90
CA LEU A 182 -6.14 6.01 -9.09
C LEU A 182 -6.97 7.03 -9.90
N GLU A 183 -6.54 7.41 -11.10
CA GLU A 183 -7.27 8.34 -11.97
C GLU A 183 -8.54 7.70 -12.57
N TYR A 184 -8.52 6.39 -12.82
CA TYR A 184 -9.59 5.67 -13.53
C TYR A 184 -10.31 4.63 -12.67
N ILE A 185 -9.82 4.35 -11.46
CA ILE A 185 -10.40 3.33 -10.60
C ILE A 185 -11.79 3.73 -10.10
N GLU A 186 -12.74 2.80 -10.21
CA GLU A 186 -14.07 3.01 -9.65
C GLU A 186 -14.04 2.72 -8.13
N PRO A 187 -14.58 3.62 -7.29
CA PRO A 187 -14.72 3.36 -5.86
C PRO A 187 -15.54 2.09 -5.56
N PRO A 188 -15.33 1.44 -4.40
CA PRO A 188 -14.51 1.87 -3.27
C PRO A 188 -12.99 1.65 -3.50
N THR A 189 -12.17 2.53 -2.94
CA THR A 189 -10.70 2.49 -3.03
C THR A 189 -10.07 3.01 -1.75
N ILE A 190 -9.00 2.35 -1.28
CA ILE A 190 -8.19 2.79 -0.13
C ILE A 190 -6.79 3.14 -0.66
N PRO A 191 -6.43 4.43 -0.76
CA PRO A 191 -5.17 4.85 -1.36
C PRO A 191 -4.00 4.75 -0.38
N TYR A 192 -2.82 4.37 -0.88
CA TYR A 192 -1.56 4.67 -0.22
C TYR A 192 -1.28 6.19 -0.25
N LEU A 193 -1.17 6.80 0.94
CA LEU A 193 -1.02 8.25 1.07
C LEU A 193 0.41 8.78 0.88
N GLY A 194 1.43 7.93 0.97
CA GLY A 194 2.82 8.40 0.99
C GLY A 194 3.20 9.23 -0.24
N THR A 195 2.65 8.91 -1.42
CA THR A 195 2.85 9.70 -2.64
C THR A 195 2.28 11.11 -2.52
N PHE A 196 1.06 11.23 -2.00
CA PHE A 196 0.37 12.52 -1.85
C PHE A 196 1.02 13.38 -0.77
N LEU A 197 1.38 12.78 0.37
CA LEU A 197 2.08 13.49 1.44
C LEU A 197 3.47 13.99 1.00
N THR A 198 4.14 13.26 0.11
CA THR A 198 5.38 13.70 -0.51
C THR A 198 5.14 14.91 -1.43
N ASP A 199 4.11 14.88 -2.27
CA ASP A 199 3.79 15.99 -3.17
C ASP A 199 3.41 17.26 -2.40
N LEU A 200 2.57 17.11 -1.36
CA LEU A 200 2.19 18.22 -0.48
C LEU A 200 3.41 18.81 0.24
N THR A 201 4.34 17.96 0.66
CA THR A 201 5.63 18.39 1.23
C THR A 201 6.43 19.22 0.22
N PHE A 202 6.56 18.76 -1.02
CA PHE A 202 7.25 19.52 -2.07
C PHE A 202 6.57 20.86 -2.40
N ILE A 203 5.23 20.92 -2.39
CA ILE A 203 4.49 22.17 -2.58
C ILE A 203 4.76 23.13 -1.42
N GLU A 204 4.73 22.64 -0.18
CA GLU A 204 4.93 23.45 1.01
C GLU A 204 6.35 24.03 1.09
N ASP A 205 7.37 23.19 0.89
CA ASP A 205 8.79 23.57 0.97
C ASP A 205 9.23 24.41 -0.23
N GLY A 206 8.68 24.11 -1.42
CA GLY A 206 9.07 24.75 -2.67
C GLY A 206 8.43 26.11 -2.95
N ASN A 207 7.40 26.51 -2.19
CA ASN A 207 6.64 27.74 -2.44
C ASN A 207 6.53 28.58 -1.16
N ALA A 208 6.93 29.85 -1.24
CA ALA A 208 6.80 30.80 -0.14
C ALA A 208 5.32 31.07 0.19
N THR A 209 5.00 31.16 1.49
CA THR A 209 3.63 31.46 1.97
C THR A 209 3.16 32.85 1.59
N ARG A 210 4.10 33.81 1.46
CA ARG A 210 3.82 35.18 1.02
C ARG A 210 4.59 35.51 -0.26
N THR A 211 4.00 36.34 -1.10
CA THR A 211 4.65 36.92 -2.28
C THR A 211 5.74 37.91 -1.85
N LYS A 212 6.54 38.39 -2.81
CA LYS A 212 7.54 39.45 -2.56
C LYS A 212 6.91 40.76 -2.08
N THR A 213 5.63 40.99 -2.39
CA THR A 213 4.83 42.14 -1.95
C THR A 213 4.22 41.94 -0.56
N GLY A 214 4.40 40.77 0.06
CA GLY A 214 3.89 40.44 1.40
C GLY A 214 2.47 39.88 1.42
N GLU A 215 1.81 39.76 0.27
CA GLU A 215 0.47 39.19 0.13
C GLU A 215 0.48 37.67 0.26
N ILE A 216 -0.64 37.05 0.59
CA ILE A 216 -0.75 35.58 0.66
C ILE A 216 -0.57 35.01 -0.75
N ASN A 217 0.29 34.00 -0.88
CA ASN A 217 0.56 33.35 -2.16
C ASN A 217 -0.54 32.34 -2.56
N PHE A 218 -1.76 32.83 -2.73
CA PHE A 218 -2.94 31.99 -2.97
C PHE A 218 -2.87 31.27 -4.32
N HIS A 219 -2.53 32.01 -5.39
CA HIS A 219 -2.56 31.51 -6.76
C HIS A 219 -1.53 30.43 -7.08
N PHE A 220 -0.38 30.43 -6.39
CA PHE A 220 0.67 29.43 -6.66
C PHE A 220 0.81 28.37 -5.58
N LYS A 221 0.63 28.72 -4.30
CA LYS A 221 0.79 27.75 -3.20
C LYS A 221 -0.54 27.11 -2.84
N CYS A 222 -1.51 27.90 -2.38
CA CYS A 222 -2.79 27.38 -1.91
C CYS A 222 -3.55 26.62 -3.01
N ALA A 223 -3.55 27.15 -4.24
CA ALA A 223 -4.21 26.49 -5.36
C ALA A 223 -3.63 25.11 -5.69
N LYS A 224 -2.31 24.92 -5.56
CA LYS A 224 -1.66 23.62 -5.82
C LYS A 224 -1.95 22.56 -4.77
N VAL A 225 -2.21 22.96 -3.52
CA VAL A 225 -2.60 22.04 -2.44
C VAL A 225 -4.00 21.46 -2.67
N HIS A 226 -4.85 22.15 -3.45
CA HIS A 226 -6.24 21.77 -3.70
C HIS A 226 -6.48 21.16 -5.10
N GLN A 227 -5.43 20.99 -5.92
CA GLN A 227 -5.48 20.33 -7.23
C GLN A 227 -5.07 18.87 -7.10
#